data_AF-A0A437MUL6-F1
#
_entry.id   AF-A0A437MUL6-F1
#
_cell.length_a   1.000
_cell.length_b   1.000
_cell.length_c   1.000
_cell.angle_alpha   90.00
_cell.angle_beta   90.00
_cell.angle_gamma   90.00
#
_symmetry.space_group_name_H-M   'P 1'
#
loop_
_entity.id
_entity.type
_entity.pdbx_description
1 polymer ?
#
loop_
_entity_poly.entity_id
_entity_poly.type
_entity_poly.pdbx_seq_one_letter_code
_entity_poly.pdbx_strand_id
1 'polypeptide(L)'
;MTKKFSFIFFTSFIFLLFAFGLSSCSFNPSVQGKGEVYLQGEWKQDSLPGQKQLLTYSLSDFKFTCDSFYIKVNTVSRVNYGADSCMNRGRWTEYIRGTYRQVKDTLQLRGFFYNADGTLKRENTCFRSGVFEEQYTVKKQADSILNLSTSSSVLPLTLRLTHRISCVPKPL
;
A
#
# COMPACT_ATOMS: atom_id res chain seq x y z
N MET A 1 55.72 8.72 -44.95
CA MET A 1 55.27 9.51 -43.76
C MET A 1 53.75 9.64 -43.62
N THR A 2 52.92 9.04 -44.49
CA THR A 2 51.46 9.25 -44.54
C THR A 2 50.63 8.30 -43.66
N LYS A 3 51.13 7.10 -43.30
CA LYS A 3 50.38 6.12 -42.48
C LYS A 3 50.20 6.52 -41.01
N LYS A 4 51.15 7.26 -40.42
CA LYS A 4 51.07 7.71 -39.01
C LYS A 4 50.02 8.80 -38.79
N PHE A 5 49.77 9.64 -39.79
CA PHE A 5 48.81 10.75 -39.70
C PHE A 5 47.35 10.26 -39.72
N SER A 6 47.07 9.19 -40.49
CA SER A 6 45.74 8.55 -40.56
C SER A 6 45.36 7.85 -39.25
N PHE A 7 46.33 7.23 -38.56
CA PHE A 7 46.08 6.51 -37.30
C PHE A 7 45.71 7.45 -36.13
N ILE A 8 46.28 8.66 -36.09
CA ILE A 8 46.01 9.68 -35.05
C ILE A 8 44.61 10.30 -35.22
N PHE A 9 44.16 10.45 -36.47
CA PHE A 9 42.81 10.94 -36.77
C PHE A 9 41.73 9.91 -36.37
N PHE A 10 42.00 8.62 -36.61
CA PHE A 10 41.07 7.54 -36.27
C PHE A 10 40.91 7.38 -34.75
N THR A 11 41.99 7.50 -33.98
CA THR A 11 41.93 7.45 -32.50
C THR A 11 41.25 8.67 -31.89
N SER A 12 41.45 9.87 -32.45
CA SER A 12 40.72 11.07 -32.01
C SER A 12 39.22 10.96 -32.27
N PHE A 13 38.81 10.37 -33.40
CA PHE A 13 37.40 10.16 -33.73
C PHE A 13 36.72 9.16 -32.77
N ILE A 14 37.41 8.09 -32.40
CA ILE A 14 36.91 7.11 -31.40
C ILE A 14 36.76 7.74 -30.02
N PHE A 15 37.74 8.56 -29.59
CA PHE A 15 37.66 9.27 -28.31
C PHE A 15 36.50 10.27 -28.26
N LEU A 16 36.24 10.94 -29.38
CA LEU A 16 35.11 11.87 -29.53
C LEU A 16 33.76 11.15 -29.47
N LEU A 17 33.63 9.99 -30.14
CA LEU A 17 32.43 9.15 -30.08
C LEU A 17 32.17 8.62 -28.66
N PHE A 18 33.21 8.26 -27.92
CA PHE A 18 33.08 7.81 -26.53
C PHE A 18 32.65 8.95 -25.59
N ALA A 19 33.15 10.16 -25.80
CA ALA A 19 32.77 11.34 -25.03
C ALA A 19 31.30 11.75 -25.25
N PHE A 20 30.76 11.58 -26.47
CA PHE A 20 29.35 11.85 -26.77
C PHE A 20 28.39 10.72 -26.31
N GLY A 21 28.86 9.48 -26.18
CA GLY A 21 28.04 8.37 -25.71
C GLY A 21 27.72 8.39 -24.21
N LEU A 22 28.62 8.94 -23.38
CA LEU A 22 28.49 8.95 -21.92
C LEU A 22 27.60 10.09 -21.39
N SER A 23 27.29 11.11 -22.20
CA SER A 23 26.52 12.28 -21.76
C SER A 23 25.00 12.17 -21.94
N SER A 24 24.49 11.11 -22.58
CA SER A 24 23.04 10.95 -22.83
C SER A 24 22.31 10.00 -21.87
N CYS A 25 23.03 9.21 -21.06
CA CYS A 25 22.42 8.31 -20.08
C CYS A 25 22.29 9.00 -18.72
N SER A 26 21.09 9.50 -18.40
CA SER A 26 20.71 9.86 -17.02
C SER A 26 19.83 8.76 -16.43
N PHE A 27 19.94 8.52 -15.11
CA PHE A 27 19.03 7.60 -14.44
C PHE A 27 17.61 8.18 -14.45
N ASN A 28 16.65 7.38 -14.90
CA ASN A 28 15.24 7.73 -14.74
C ASN A 28 14.93 7.90 -13.24
N PRO A 29 14.16 8.94 -12.86
CA PRO A 29 13.75 9.10 -11.48
C PRO A 29 12.93 7.89 -11.03
N SER A 30 13.06 7.52 -9.76
CA SER A 30 12.18 6.54 -9.14
C SER A 30 10.74 7.06 -9.22
N VAL A 31 9.85 6.28 -9.82
CA VAL A 31 8.42 6.59 -9.91
C VAL A 31 7.62 5.58 -9.11
N GLN A 32 6.49 6.02 -8.57
CA GLN A 32 5.54 5.13 -7.90
C GLN A 32 5.09 3.99 -8.84
N GLY A 33 4.90 2.80 -8.27
CA GLY A 33 4.29 1.69 -8.99
C GLY A 33 2.85 2.01 -9.37
N LYS A 34 2.39 1.51 -10.52
CA LYS A 34 1.01 1.76 -10.99
C LYS A 34 -0.05 1.06 -10.13
N GLY A 35 0.34 0.00 -9.42
CA GLY A 35 -0.58 -0.88 -8.70
C GLY A 35 -1.55 -1.63 -9.61
N GLU A 36 -2.53 -2.28 -9.00
CA GLU A 36 -3.55 -3.04 -9.70
C GLU A 36 -4.78 -2.18 -10.01
N VAL A 37 -5.19 -2.15 -11.28
CA VAL A 37 -6.29 -1.29 -11.76
C VAL A 37 -7.60 -1.58 -11.03
N TYR A 38 -7.87 -2.85 -10.74
CA TYR A 38 -9.13 -3.26 -10.09
C TYR A 38 -9.20 -2.89 -8.61
N LEU A 39 -8.06 -2.61 -7.96
CA LEU A 39 -8.01 -2.17 -6.56
C LEU A 39 -8.19 -0.67 -6.40
N GLN A 40 -7.94 0.12 -7.44
CA GLN A 40 -7.88 1.58 -7.33
C GLN A 40 -9.22 2.19 -6.88
N GLY A 41 -9.24 2.74 -5.67
CA GLY A 41 -10.47 3.26 -5.08
C GLY A 41 -10.50 3.22 -3.56
N GLU A 42 -11.60 3.73 -3.03
CA GLU A 42 -12.01 3.60 -1.64
C GLU A 42 -13.03 2.49 -1.52
N TRP A 43 -12.84 1.66 -0.50
CA TRP A 43 -13.57 0.43 -0.27
C TRP A 43 -14.00 0.36 1.18
N LYS A 44 -15.25 -0.04 1.40
CA LYS A 44 -15.83 -0.18 2.72
C LYS A 44 -16.10 -1.64 3.00
N GLN A 45 -15.67 -2.14 4.15
CA GLN A 45 -16.04 -3.48 4.59
C GLN A 45 -17.53 -3.53 4.95
N ASP A 46 -18.20 -4.58 4.46
CA ASP A 46 -19.57 -4.89 4.85
C ASP A 46 -19.68 -5.23 6.34
N SER A 47 -20.88 -5.06 6.89
CA SER A 47 -21.17 -5.46 8.27
C SER A 47 -20.94 -6.96 8.47
N LEU A 48 -20.49 -7.34 9.66
CA LEU A 48 -20.30 -8.74 10.01
C LEU A 48 -21.65 -9.42 10.32
N PRO A 49 -21.82 -10.72 9.98
CA PRO A 49 -22.97 -11.49 10.46
C PRO A 49 -23.03 -11.47 11.98
N GLY A 50 -24.19 -11.13 12.55
CA GLY A 50 -24.36 -11.05 13.99
C GLY A 50 -23.53 -9.96 14.67
N GLN A 51 -23.05 -8.92 13.94
CA GLN A 51 -22.23 -7.84 14.50
C GLN A 51 -22.80 -7.23 15.80
N LYS A 52 -24.13 -7.12 15.91
CA LYS A 52 -24.82 -6.62 17.11
C LYS A 52 -24.79 -7.58 18.31
N GLN A 53 -24.30 -8.80 18.17
CA GLN A 53 -24.17 -9.79 19.25
C GLN A 53 -22.71 -9.93 19.70
N LEU A 54 -21.75 -9.48 18.87
CA LEU A 54 -20.32 -9.56 19.18
C LEU A 54 -19.96 -8.63 20.34
N LEU A 55 -19.15 -9.15 21.25
CA LEU A 55 -18.58 -8.38 22.37
C LEU A 55 -17.63 -7.29 21.85
N THR A 56 -16.78 -7.66 20.90
CA THR A 56 -15.83 -6.78 20.23
C THR A 56 -15.82 -7.11 18.74
N TYR A 57 -15.81 -6.08 17.89
CA TYR A 57 -15.68 -6.26 16.45
C TYR A 57 -14.94 -5.08 15.81
N SER A 58 -14.30 -5.34 14.68
CA SER A 58 -13.60 -4.34 13.89
C SER A 58 -14.08 -4.35 12.44
N LEU A 59 -14.23 -3.18 11.85
CA LEU A 59 -14.53 -3.00 10.43
C LEU A 59 -13.47 -2.10 9.79
N SER A 60 -12.99 -2.51 8.62
CA SER A 60 -11.87 -1.86 7.94
C SER A 60 -12.33 -1.16 6.67
N ASP A 61 -12.00 0.12 6.54
CA ASP A 61 -12.13 0.87 5.30
C ASP A 61 -10.75 0.89 4.62
N PHE A 62 -10.70 0.50 3.35
CA PHE A 62 -9.48 0.46 2.56
C PHE A 62 -9.49 1.58 1.53
N LYS A 63 -8.32 2.13 1.26
CA LYS A 63 -8.09 3.03 0.13
C LYS A 63 -6.82 2.59 -0.57
N PHE A 64 -6.93 2.28 -1.85
CA PHE A 64 -5.79 1.97 -2.70
C PHE A 64 -5.61 3.07 -3.72
N THR A 65 -4.39 3.57 -3.81
CA THR A 65 -3.98 4.57 -4.78
C THR A 65 -2.60 4.20 -5.31
N CYS A 66 -2.51 3.95 -6.61
CA CYS A 66 -1.31 3.40 -7.23
C CYS A 66 -0.87 2.13 -6.51
N ASP A 67 0.39 2.02 -6.11
CA ASP A 67 0.97 0.92 -5.32
C ASP A 67 0.83 1.08 -3.79
N SER A 68 0.16 2.14 -3.35
CA SER A 68 0.04 2.50 -1.95
C SER A 68 -1.36 2.18 -1.42
N PHE A 69 -1.44 1.91 -0.12
CA PHE A 69 -2.71 1.67 0.57
C PHE A 69 -2.81 2.46 1.87
N TYR A 70 -4.05 2.67 2.28
CA TYR A 70 -4.44 3.18 3.58
C TYR A 70 -5.58 2.33 4.14
N ILE A 71 -5.48 1.91 5.38
CA ILE A 71 -6.55 1.20 6.09
C ILE A 71 -6.94 1.99 7.33
N LYS A 72 -8.25 2.18 7.50
CA LYS A 72 -8.86 2.68 8.72
C LYS A 72 -9.65 1.56 9.37
N VAL A 73 -9.20 1.09 10.53
CA VAL A 73 -9.87 0.04 11.30
C VAL A 73 -10.67 0.70 12.41
N ASN A 74 -11.99 0.56 12.39
CA ASN A 74 -12.88 1.04 13.43
C ASN A 74 -13.26 -0.13 14.32
N THR A 75 -12.86 -0.09 15.59
CA THR A 75 -13.15 -1.15 16.55
C THR A 75 -14.16 -0.67 17.59
N VAL A 76 -15.14 -1.52 17.87
CA VAL A 76 -16.12 -1.34 18.92
C VAL A 76 -16.03 -2.53 19.87
N SER A 77 -15.94 -2.25 21.16
CA SER A 77 -15.96 -3.20 22.25
C SER A 77 -17.01 -2.79 23.28
N ARG A 78 -17.86 -3.73 23.70
CA ARG A 78 -18.83 -3.52 24.78
C ARG A 78 -18.18 -3.55 26.16
N VAL A 79 -17.01 -4.17 26.26
CA VAL A 79 -16.21 -4.19 27.49
C VAL A 79 -14.98 -3.32 27.27
N ASN A 80 -14.73 -2.46 28.25
CA ASN A 80 -13.64 -1.52 28.23
C ASN A 80 -12.49 -2.06 29.07
N TYR A 81 -11.60 -2.82 28.42
CA TYR A 81 -10.48 -3.49 29.10
C TYR A 81 -9.27 -2.58 29.33
N GLY A 82 -9.26 -1.36 28.76
CA GLY A 82 -8.14 -0.43 28.81
C GLY A 82 -8.48 0.89 29.48
N ALA A 83 -7.50 1.80 29.53
CA ALA A 83 -7.75 3.16 29.97
C ALA A 83 -8.68 3.89 28.98
N ASP A 84 -9.64 4.65 29.51
CA ASP A 84 -10.61 5.42 28.72
C ASP A 84 -9.95 6.40 27.75
N SER A 85 -8.76 6.93 28.12
CA SER A 85 -7.96 7.79 27.25
C SER A 85 -7.59 7.13 25.92
N CYS A 86 -7.50 5.80 25.88
CA CYS A 86 -7.27 5.02 24.68
C CYS A 86 -8.59 4.55 24.05
N MET A 87 -9.43 3.90 24.86
CA MET A 87 -10.60 3.16 24.35
C MET A 87 -11.84 4.03 24.12
N ASN A 88 -11.89 5.27 24.61
CA ASN A 88 -13.01 6.20 24.39
C ASN A 88 -14.39 5.52 24.46
N ARG A 89 -14.71 4.93 25.62
CA ARG A 89 -15.93 4.15 25.87
C ARG A 89 -16.06 2.93 24.94
N GLY A 90 -14.96 2.21 24.76
CA GLY A 90 -14.89 1.00 23.93
C GLY A 90 -14.93 1.24 22.43
N ARG A 91 -14.66 2.45 21.94
CA ARG A 91 -14.62 2.78 20.51
C ARG A 91 -13.30 3.45 20.16
N TRP A 92 -12.51 2.81 19.30
CA TRP A 92 -11.27 3.40 18.82
C TRP A 92 -11.05 3.14 17.34
N THR A 93 -10.15 3.93 16.76
CA THR A 93 -9.77 3.81 15.36
C THR A 93 -8.26 3.65 15.25
N GLU A 94 -7.83 2.70 14.44
CA GLU A 94 -6.42 2.49 14.09
C GLU A 94 -6.22 2.78 12.60
N TYR A 95 -5.04 3.31 12.27
CA TYR A 95 -4.68 3.67 10.91
C TYR A 95 -3.43 2.93 10.48
N ILE A 96 -3.45 2.40 9.27
CA ILE A 96 -2.32 1.71 8.65
C ILE A 96 -2.05 2.37 7.30
N ARG A 97 -0.78 2.61 6.99
CA ARG A 97 -0.35 3.07 5.67
C ARG A 97 0.83 2.23 5.19
N GLY A 98 0.90 2.00 3.90
CA GLY A 98 2.00 1.24 3.32
C GLY A 98 1.86 1.05 1.83
N THR A 99 2.60 0.07 1.32
CA THR A 99 2.56 -0.35 -0.07
C THR A 99 2.08 -1.78 -0.18
N TYR A 100 1.55 -2.13 -1.33
CA TYR A 100 1.11 -3.49 -1.60
C TYR A 100 1.74 -4.04 -2.87
N ARG A 101 1.72 -5.37 -2.97
CA ARG A 101 2.09 -6.09 -4.18
C ARG A 101 1.10 -7.23 -4.40
N GLN A 102 0.71 -7.44 -5.65
CA GLN A 102 -0.06 -8.60 -6.06
C GLN A 102 0.87 -9.68 -6.63
N VAL A 103 0.68 -10.92 -6.20
CA VAL A 103 1.30 -12.11 -6.79
C VAL A 103 0.20 -13.14 -7.04
N LYS A 104 -0.17 -13.33 -8.31
CA LYS A 104 -1.34 -14.13 -8.73
C LYS A 104 -2.62 -13.62 -8.04
N ASP A 105 -3.28 -14.44 -7.24
CA ASP A 105 -4.45 -14.13 -6.44
C ASP A 105 -4.10 -13.63 -5.02
N THR A 106 -2.83 -13.62 -4.63
CA THR A 106 -2.40 -13.16 -3.31
C THR A 106 -2.01 -11.68 -3.34
N LEU A 107 -2.72 -10.88 -2.56
CA LEU A 107 -2.43 -9.48 -2.25
C LEU A 107 -1.63 -9.40 -0.95
N GLN A 108 -0.41 -8.88 -1.05
CA GLN A 108 0.51 -8.71 0.09
C GLN A 108 0.55 -7.24 0.48
N LEU A 109 0.15 -6.92 1.70
CA LEU A 109 0.21 -5.58 2.27
C LEU A 109 1.35 -5.48 3.25
N ARG A 110 2.15 -4.43 3.12
CA ARG A 110 3.23 -4.11 4.06
C ARG A 110 3.22 -2.63 4.39
N GLY A 111 3.23 -2.30 5.67
CA GLY A 111 3.15 -0.92 6.12
C GLY A 111 3.44 -0.77 7.60
N PHE A 112 2.96 0.35 8.15
CA PHE A 112 3.10 0.68 9.56
C PHE A 112 1.80 1.23 10.13
N PHE A 113 1.64 1.13 11.44
CA PHE A 113 0.58 1.83 12.16
C PHE A 113 0.91 3.32 12.31
N TYR A 114 -0.11 4.17 12.12
CA TYR A 114 -0.02 5.62 12.21
C TYR A 114 -1.06 6.17 13.19
N ASN A 115 -0.75 7.36 13.73
CA ASN A 115 -1.71 8.18 14.46
C ASN A 115 -2.70 8.84 13.50
N ALA A 116 -3.79 9.41 14.05
CA ALA A 116 -4.80 10.10 13.26
C ALA A 116 -4.25 11.32 12.50
N ASP A 117 -3.23 11.97 13.05
CA ASP A 117 -2.51 13.10 12.44
C ASP A 117 -1.54 12.66 11.32
N GLY A 118 -1.40 11.36 11.08
CA GLY A 118 -0.51 10.80 10.06
C GLY A 118 0.95 10.65 10.51
N THR A 119 1.27 10.88 11.79
CA THR A 119 2.59 10.57 12.35
C THR A 119 2.75 9.08 12.61
N LEU A 120 3.97 8.56 12.47
CA LEU A 120 4.28 7.15 12.74
C LEU A 120 3.99 6.83 14.21
N LYS A 121 3.28 5.73 14.44
CA LYS A 121 2.90 5.32 15.79
C LYS A 121 4.07 4.65 16.50
N ARG A 122 4.47 5.24 17.63
CA ARG A 122 5.57 4.72 18.46
C ARG A 122 5.09 3.61 19.40
N GLU A 123 6.04 2.83 19.87
CA GLU A 123 5.86 1.88 20.97
C GLU A 123 5.37 2.63 22.23
N ASN A 124 4.60 1.95 23.08
CA ASN A 124 3.96 2.49 24.29
C ASN A 124 2.85 3.53 24.08
N THR A 125 2.30 3.62 22.86
CA THR A 125 1.05 4.36 22.60
C THR A 125 -0.16 3.43 22.68
N CYS A 126 -1.37 3.99 22.73
CA CYS A 126 -2.60 3.21 22.76
C CYS A 126 -2.71 2.26 21.55
N PHE A 127 -3.00 0.97 21.75
CA PHE A 127 -3.23 -0.05 20.69
C PHE A 127 -2.00 -0.41 19.86
N ARG A 128 -2.20 -1.08 18.71
CA ARG A 128 -1.13 -1.68 17.92
C ARG A 128 -0.20 -0.62 17.34
N SER A 129 1.10 -0.89 17.39
CA SER A 129 2.18 -0.09 16.80
C SER A 129 3.14 -0.99 16.03
N GLY A 130 4.06 -0.39 15.27
CA GLY A 130 5.09 -1.12 14.53
C GLY A 130 4.66 -1.53 13.12
N VAL A 131 5.26 -2.61 12.63
CA VAL A 131 5.08 -3.13 11.27
C VAL A 131 3.72 -3.81 11.14
N PHE A 132 3.03 -3.51 10.05
CA PHE A 132 1.84 -4.22 9.61
C PHE A 132 2.18 -5.05 8.37
N GLU A 133 1.98 -6.36 8.45
CA GLU A 133 2.15 -7.29 7.34
C GLU A 133 0.95 -8.23 7.29
N GLU A 134 0.29 -8.30 6.14
CA GLU A 134 -0.90 -9.14 5.96
C GLU A 134 -0.96 -9.67 4.53
N GLN A 135 -1.48 -10.88 4.37
CA GLN A 135 -1.63 -11.52 3.06
C GLN A 135 -3.07 -11.98 2.86
N TYR A 136 -3.68 -11.47 1.78
CA TYR A 136 -5.05 -11.81 1.42
C TYR A 136 -5.08 -12.56 0.10
N THR A 137 -5.81 -13.67 0.03
CA THR A 137 -6.30 -14.19 -1.24
C THR A 137 -7.46 -13.32 -1.71
N VAL A 138 -7.36 -12.81 -2.94
CA VAL A 138 -8.34 -11.92 -3.55
C VAL A 138 -9.25 -12.72 -4.47
N LYS A 139 -10.55 -12.64 -4.21
CA LYS A 139 -11.59 -13.12 -5.13
C LYS A 139 -12.41 -11.93 -5.60
N LYS A 140 -12.22 -11.54 -6.87
CA LYS A 140 -13.05 -10.54 -7.54
C LYS A 140 -14.40 -11.18 -7.89
N GLN A 141 -15.48 -10.71 -7.26
CA GLN A 141 -16.84 -11.16 -7.60
C GLN A 141 -17.51 -10.26 -8.63
N ALA A 142 -17.29 -8.94 -8.53
CA ALA A 142 -17.81 -7.94 -9.45
C ALA A 142 -16.86 -6.75 -9.50
N ASP A 143 -17.14 -5.79 -10.37
CA ASP A 143 -16.35 -4.56 -10.50
C ASP A 143 -16.40 -3.65 -9.25
N SER A 144 -17.40 -3.84 -8.39
CA SER A 144 -17.61 -3.09 -7.16
C SER A 144 -17.53 -3.95 -5.88
N ILE A 145 -17.19 -5.23 -5.98
CA ILE A 145 -17.14 -6.16 -4.84
C ILE A 145 -15.87 -7.00 -4.87
N LEU A 146 -15.10 -6.94 -3.79
CA LEU A 146 -13.91 -7.74 -3.55
C LEU A 146 -14.10 -8.58 -2.29
N ASN A 147 -13.74 -9.86 -2.36
CA ASN A 147 -13.61 -10.69 -1.17
C ASN A 147 -12.14 -10.96 -0.90
N LEU A 148 -11.70 -10.62 0.31
CA LEU A 148 -10.36 -10.86 0.81
C LEU A 148 -10.43 -11.95 1.88
N SER A 149 -9.65 -13.01 1.76
CA SER A 149 -9.55 -14.05 2.78
C SER A 149 -8.10 -14.23 3.23
N THR A 150 -7.88 -14.37 4.53
CA THR A 150 -6.57 -14.71 5.10
C THR A 150 -6.58 -16.17 5.56
N SER A 151 -5.39 -16.77 5.74
CA SER A 151 -5.27 -18.11 6.36
C SER A 151 -5.64 -18.11 7.85
N SER A 152 -5.56 -16.95 8.50
CA SER A 152 -5.79 -16.75 9.93
C SER A 152 -7.26 -16.46 10.29
N SER A 153 -8.10 -16.09 9.32
CA SER A 153 -9.51 -15.75 9.55
C SER A 153 -10.45 -16.77 8.90
N VAL A 154 -11.46 -17.18 9.67
CA VAL A 154 -12.53 -18.06 9.17
C VAL A 154 -13.51 -17.30 8.28
N LEU A 155 -13.66 -15.98 8.49
CA LEU A 155 -14.60 -15.15 7.74
C LEU A 155 -13.85 -14.29 6.71
N PRO A 156 -14.27 -14.31 5.43
CA PRO A 156 -13.73 -13.41 4.43
C PRO A 156 -14.20 -11.97 4.70
N LEU A 157 -13.36 -11.00 4.34
CA LEU A 157 -13.69 -9.58 4.33
C LEU A 157 -14.30 -9.24 2.97
N THR A 158 -15.60 -8.97 2.95
CA THR A 158 -16.29 -8.44 1.77
C THR A 158 -16.17 -6.93 1.75
N LEU A 159 -15.52 -6.40 0.72
CA LEU A 159 -15.31 -4.98 0.47
C LEU A 159 -16.19 -4.50 -0.68
N ARG A 160 -16.88 -3.39 -0.47
CA ARG A 160 -17.66 -2.70 -1.50
C ARG A 160 -16.98 -1.41 -1.90
N LEU A 161 -16.87 -1.20 -3.19
CA LEU A 161 -16.31 0.02 -3.76
C LEU A 161 -17.27 1.19 -3.50
N THR A 162 -16.77 2.22 -2.82
CA THR A 162 -17.52 3.45 -2.57
C THR A 162 -17.12 4.56 -3.54
N HIS A 163 -15.86 4.60 -3.96
CA HIS A 163 -15.36 5.64 -4.85
C HIS A 163 -14.18 5.12 -5.68
N ARG A 164 -14.22 5.25 -7.02
CA ARG A 164 -13.07 4.89 -7.88
C ARG A 164 -12.02 5.98 -7.86
N ILE A 165 -10.76 5.57 -7.85
CA ILE A 165 -9.61 6.47 -7.99
C ILE A 165 -8.85 6.07 -9.25
N SER A 166 -8.35 7.03 -10.01
CA SER A 166 -7.41 6.77 -11.10
C SER A 166 -5.99 6.98 -10.58
N CYS A 167 -5.10 6.01 -10.77
CA CYS A 167 -3.69 6.18 -10.44
C CYS A 167 -3.02 7.12 -11.44
N VAL A 168 -2.36 8.16 -10.92
CA VAL A 168 -1.43 9.02 -11.67
C VAL A 168 -0.09 8.91 -10.94
N PRO A 169 0.84 8.03 -11.40
CA PRO A 169 2.11 7.81 -10.71
C PRO A 169 2.91 9.09 -10.55
N LYS A 170 3.46 9.31 -9.36
CA LYS A 170 4.31 10.46 -9.06
C LYS A 170 5.78 10.03 -8.92
N PRO A 171 6.74 10.93 -9.19
CA PRO A 171 8.12 10.74 -8.77
C PRO A 171 8.20 10.55 -7.25
N LEU A 172 9.10 9.66 -6.81
CA LEU A 172 9.40 9.33 -5.42
C LEU A 172 10.54 10.21 -4.88
#